data_AF-A0A917RKT4-F1
#
_entry.id   AF-A0A917RKT4-F1
#
_cell.length_a   1.000
_cell.length_b   1.000
_cell.length_c   1.000
_cell.angle_alpha   90.00
_cell.angle_beta   90.00
_cell.angle_gamma   90.00
#
_symmetry.space_group_name_H-M   'P 1'
#
loop_
_entity.id
_entity.type
_entity.pdbx_description
1 polymer ?
#
loop_
_entity_poly.entity_id
_entity_poly.type
_entity_poly.pdbx_seq_one_letter_code
_entity_poly.pdbx_strand_id
1 'polypeptide(L)'
;MDLFHRLQSATGHPLPVAAYQREFDAVFESALDTMWKLERAQEFTEPDVESWRAMVDGDWDRSLALLEDRYAPLAAMYEKMPEFRRLRIVETPVTPYLQWEMHFLAIRARAGERIRVLPAEAVHDLEAEAPLPELVIFSRSLCYEVLYDRTGLHTGARRVTDPEVIGPCLSALAGLYEQAEDVAGYHAREIAPLPPPRSP
;
A
#
# COMPACT_ATOMS: atom_id res chain seq x y z
N MET A 1 -5.16 -24.29 2.38
CA MET A 1 -5.55 -23.04 1.71
C MET A 1 -5.03 -21.90 2.54
N ASP A 2 -4.07 -21.16 2.02
CA ASP A 2 -3.48 -19.99 2.68
C ASP A 2 -4.57 -18.95 3.05
N LEU A 3 -4.37 -18.22 4.16
CA LEU A 3 -5.36 -17.28 4.72
C LEU A 3 -5.64 -16.11 3.78
N PHE A 4 -4.65 -15.62 3.03
CA PHE A 4 -4.84 -14.56 2.04
C PHE A 4 -5.57 -15.10 0.82
N HIS A 5 -5.24 -16.31 0.37
CA HIS A 5 -5.98 -16.97 -0.70
C HIS A 5 -7.45 -17.21 -0.33
N ARG A 6 -7.76 -17.53 0.93
CA ARG A 6 -9.15 -17.60 1.41
C ARG A 6 -9.89 -16.27 1.22
N LEU A 7 -9.21 -15.15 1.45
CA LEU A 7 -9.78 -13.81 1.27
C LEU A 7 -9.97 -13.44 -0.20
N GLN A 8 -8.99 -13.75 -1.05
CA GLN A 8 -9.08 -13.58 -2.50
C GLN A 8 -10.27 -14.36 -3.09
N SER A 9 -10.46 -15.60 -2.62
CA SER A 9 -11.52 -16.49 -3.10
C SER A 9 -12.89 -16.27 -2.43
N ALA A 10 -12.98 -15.39 -1.42
CA ALA A 10 -14.23 -15.13 -0.72
C ALA A 10 -15.23 -14.35 -1.58
N THR A 11 -16.53 -14.50 -1.30
CA THR A 11 -17.55 -13.65 -1.91
C THR A 11 -17.33 -12.20 -1.48
N GLY A 12 -17.31 -11.29 -2.46
CA GLY A 12 -17.23 -9.86 -2.20
C GLY A 12 -18.03 -9.07 -3.23
N HIS A 13 -18.37 -7.84 -2.88
CA HIS A 13 -19.13 -6.94 -3.74
C HIS A 13 -18.16 -6.09 -4.58
N PRO A 14 -18.16 -6.22 -5.92
CA PRO A 14 -17.30 -5.41 -6.77
C PRO A 14 -17.79 -3.96 -6.79
N LEU A 15 -16.85 -3.03 -6.63
CA LEU A 15 -17.07 -1.60 -6.66
C LEU A 15 -16.17 -1.01 -7.76
N PRO A 16 -16.74 -0.40 -8.83
CA PRO A 16 -15.93 0.36 -9.78
C PRO A 16 -15.27 1.56 -9.09
N VAL A 17 -14.16 2.07 -9.66
CA VAL A 17 -13.33 3.15 -9.10
C VAL A 17 -14.13 4.25 -8.40
N ALA A 18 -15.10 4.86 -9.10
CA ALA A 18 -15.87 5.98 -8.53
C ALA A 18 -16.77 5.59 -7.35
N ALA A 19 -17.30 4.36 -7.34
CA ALA A 19 -18.08 3.86 -6.21
C ALA A 19 -17.19 3.50 -5.03
N TYR A 20 -16.05 2.84 -5.30
CA TYR A 20 -15.05 2.53 -4.30
C TYR A 20 -14.51 3.79 -3.64
N GLN A 21 -14.10 4.81 -4.40
CA GLN A 21 -13.54 6.05 -3.83
C GLN A 21 -14.53 6.75 -2.89
N ARG A 22 -15.78 6.94 -3.32
CA ARG A 22 -16.81 7.58 -2.48
C ARG A 22 -17.05 6.81 -1.18
N GLU A 23 -17.07 5.49 -1.25
CA GLU A 23 -17.28 4.65 -0.07
C GLU A 23 -16.05 4.65 0.84
N PHE A 24 -14.86 4.53 0.25
CA PHE A 24 -13.58 4.58 0.96
C PHE A 24 -13.45 5.88 1.74
N ASP A 25 -13.73 7.03 1.11
CA ASP A 25 -13.64 8.34 1.76
C ASP A 25 -14.55 8.41 2.99
N ALA A 26 -15.81 7.95 2.87
CA ALA A 26 -16.77 7.95 3.97
C ALA A 26 -16.36 6.99 5.11
N VAL A 27 -15.84 5.81 4.76
CA VAL A 27 -15.36 4.82 5.75
C VAL A 27 -14.09 5.32 6.44
N PHE A 28 -13.17 5.91 5.68
CA PHE A 28 -11.92 6.46 6.19
C PHE A 28 -12.14 7.63 7.13
N GLU A 29 -13.06 8.54 6.80
CA GLU A 29 -13.43 9.67 7.67
C GLU A 29 -14.08 9.21 8.99
N SER A 30 -14.80 8.08 8.97
CA SER A 30 -15.49 7.53 10.14
C SER A 30 -14.72 6.45 10.88
N ALA A 31 -13.48 6.16 10.47
CA ALA A 31 -12.65 5.13 11.11
C ALA A 31 -12.32 5.51 12.56
N LEU A 32 -12.49 4.55 13.48
CA LEU A 32 -12.19 4.72 14.91
C LEU A 32 -11.05 3.83 15.41
N ASP A 33 -10.81 2.71 14.73
CA ASP A 33 -9.82 1.71 15.07
C ASP A 33 -8.62 1.73 14.11
N THR A 34 -7.55 1.02 14.46
CA THR A 34 -6.36 0.86 13.61
C THR A 34 -6.74 0.29 12.23
N MET A 35 -6.35 1.01 11.18
CA MET A 35 -6.52 0.56 9.81
C MET A 35 -5.24 -0.11 9.31
N TRP A 36 -5.39 -1.04 8.39
CA TRP A 36 -4.28 -1.82 7.85
C TRP A 36 -4.28 -1.76 6.33
N LYS A 37 -3.10 -1.59 5.74
CA LYS A 37 -2.88 -1.72 4.31
C LYS A 37 -1.80 -2.76 4.03
N LEU A 38 -2.05 -3.62 3.06
CA LEU A 38 -1.07 -4.54 2.49
C LEU A 38 -0.86 -4.14 1.02
N GLU A 39 0.39 -3.92 0.65
CA GLU A 39 0.77 -3.65 -0.74
C GLU A 39 1.76 -4.67 -1.26
N ARG A 40 1.41 -5.39 -2.33
CA ARG A 40 2.22 -6.49 -2.88
C ARG A 40 2.76 -6.24 -4.28
N ALA A 41 2.04 -5.57 -5.17
CA ALA A 41 2.49 -5.33 -6.53
C ALA A 41 3.74 -4.44 -6.54
N GLN A 42 4.64 -4.66 -7.48
CA GLN A 42 5.91 -3.90 -7.56
C GLN A 42 5.82 -2.66 -8.46
N GLU A 43 4.69 -2.50 -9.15
CA GLU A 43 4.41 -1.38 -10.05
C GLU A 43 2.92 -1.03 -9.99
N PHE A 44 2.65 0.27 -9.91
CA PHE A 44 1.32 0.84 -10.12
C PHE A 44 1.41 1.97 -11.16
N THR A 45 0.32 2.16 -11.90
CA THR A 45 0.15 3.26 -12.84
C THR A 45 -0.76 4.30 -12.22
N GLU A 46 -0.17 5.45 -11.88
CA GLU A 46 -0.83 6.54 -11.15
C GLU A 46 -0.85 7.84 -11.97
N PRO A 47 -1.53 7.85 -13.13
CA PRO A 47 -1.49 8.98 -14.06
C PRO A 47 -2.13 10.24 -13.48
N ASP A 48 -2.90 10.13 -12.40
CA ASP A 48 -3.50 11.27 -11.69
C ASP A 48 -2.56 11.90 -10.66
N VAL A 49 -1.43 11.25 -10.32
CA VAL A 49 -0.46 11.73 -9.33
C VAL A 49 0.66 12.52 -10.01
N GLU A 50 0.78 13.81 -9.65
CA GLU A 50 1.75 14.74 -10.25
C GLU A 50 3.21 14.31 -10.10
N SER A 51 3.60 13.84 -8.91
CA SER A 51 4.97 13.37 -8.66
C SER A 51 5.28 12.10 -9.46
N TRP A 52 4.32 11.20 -9.62
CA TRP A 52 4.47 10.02 -10.47
C TRP A 52 4.70 10.42 -11.93
N ARG A 53 3.89 11.36 -12.45
CA ARG A 53 4.06 11.89 -13.83
C ARG A 53 5.45 12.51 -14.01
N ALA A 54 5.89 13.34 -13.08
CA ALA A 54 7.22 13.96 -13.13
C ALA A 54 8.35 12.91 -13.13
N MET A 55 8.22 11.83 -12.33
CA MET A 55 9.17 10.72 -12.32
C MET A 55 9.20 9.98 -13.67
N VAL A 56 8.03 9.67 -14.24
CA VAL A 56 7.91 9.01 -15.55
C VAL A 56 8.52 9.87 -16.66
N ASP A 57 8.34 11.19 -16.59
CA ASP A 57 8.93 12.16 -17.53
C ASP A 57 10.45 12.36 -17.32
N GLY A 58 11.05 11.72 -16.32
CA GLY A 58 12.48 11.83 -15.99
C GLY A 58 12.85 13.09 -15.19
N ASP A 59 11.87 13.90 -14.77
CA ASP A 59 12.05 15.08 -13.94
C ASP A 59 12.05 14.69 -12.45
N TRP A 60 13.12 14.00 -12.06
CA TRP A 60 13.26 13.42 -10.72
C TRP A 60 13.25 14.46 -9.60
N ASP A 61 13.95 15.58 -9.78
CA ASP A 61 14.03 16.63 -8.77
C ASP A 61 12.65 17.25 -8.51
N ARG A 62 11.88 17.51 -9.59
CA ARG A 62 10.50 17.98 -9.45
C ARG A 62 9.60 16.93 -8.81
N SER A 63 9.75 15.66 -9.17
CA SER A 63 9.01 14.57 -8.53
C SER A 63 9.21 14.57 -7.01
N LEU A 64 10.46 14.64 -6.55
CA LEU A 64 10.78 14.67 -5.12
C LEU A 64 10.26 15.93 -4.41
N ALA A 65 10.36 17.09 -5.06
CA ALA A 65 9.79 18.34 -4.52
C ALA A 65 8.26 18.23 -4.31
N LEU A 66 7.55 17.69 -5.30
CA LEU A 66 6.10 17.45 -5.23
C LEU A 66 5.72 16.46 -4.12
N LEU A 67 6.57 15.47 -3.84
CA LEU A 67 6.36 14.56 -2.71
C LEU A 67 6.52 15.30 -1.38
N GLU A 68 7.56 16.12 -1.22
CA GLU A 68 7.82 16.85 0.03
C GLU A 68 6.66 17.82 0.37
N ASP A 69 6.05 18.45 -0.64
CA ASP A 69 4.85 19.30 -0.48
C ASP A 69 3.65 18.55 0.14
N ARG A 70 3.65 17.21 0.10
CA ARG A 70 2.61 16.39 0.73
C ARG A 70 2.78 16.24 2.23
N TYR A 71 3.94 16.54 2.80
CA TYR A 71 4.21 16.33 4.23
C TYR A 71 3.19 17.05 5.13
N ALA A 72 3.02 18.37 4.96
CA ALA A 72 2.14 19.16 5.82
C ALA A 72 0.67 18.70 5.80
N PRO A 73 0.01 18.50 4.63
CA PRO A 73 -1.35 18.00 4.62
C PRO A 73 -1.46 16.56 5.15
N LEU A 74 -0.47 15.70 4.91
CA LEU A 74 -0.45 14.35 5.46
C LEU A 74 -0.33 14.38 7.00
N ALA A 75 0.55 15.21 7.55
CA ALA A 75 0.75 15.31 8.99
C ALA A 75 -0.53 15.78 9.69
N ALA A 76 -1.20 16.79 9.15
CA ALA A 76 -2.48 17.29 9.66
C ALA A 76 -3.62 16.25 9.57
N MET A 77 -3.58 15.36 8.56
CA MET A 77 -4.49 14.24 8.44
C MET A 77 -4.18 13.17 9.50
N TYR A 78 -2.91 12.76 9.61
CA TYR A 78 -2.45 11.72 10.53
C TYR A 78 -2.64 12.06 12.00
N GLU A 79 -2.56 13.33 12.36
CA GLU A 79 -2.81 13.80 13.72
C GLU A 79 -4.25 13.51 14.20
N LYS A 80 -5.21 13.43 13.27
CA LYS A 80 -6.65 13.36 13.59
C LYS A 80 -7.26 11.99 13.41
N MET A 81 -6.54 11.08 12.76
CA MET A 81 -7.05 9.75 12.41
C MET A 81 -6.50 8.68 13.35
N PRO A 82 -7.18 7.53 13.45
CA PRO A 82 -6.60 6.35 14.09
C PRO A 82 -5.30 5.93 13.43
N GLU A 83 -4.54 5.10 14.13
CA GLU A 83 -3.30 4.55 13.60
C GLU A 83 -3.54 3.86 12.25
N PHE A 84 -2.70 4.18 11.26
CA PHE A 84 -2.71 3.52 9.97
C PHE A 84 -1.42 2.74 9.78
N ARG A 85 -1.52 1.42 9.73
CA ARG A 85 -0.40 0.51 9.50
C ARG A 85 -0.35 0.07 8.06
N ARG A 86 0.83 0.12 7.46
CA ARG A 86 1.08 -0.37 6.11
C ARG A 86 2.20 -1.40 6.12
N LEU A 87 1.92 -2.57 5.56
CA LEU A 87 2.94 -3.54 5.18
C LEU A 87 3.19 -3.42 3.68
N ARG A 88 4.42 -3.10 3.30
CA ARG A 88 4.85 -3.03 1.92
C ARG A 88 5.78 -4.21 1.60
N ILE A 89 5.34 -5.09 0.72
CA ILE A 89 6.17 -6.21 0.25
C ILE A 89 7.03 -5.75 -0.91
N VAL A 90 8.33 -6.01 -0.87
CA VAL A 90 9.31 -5.49 -1.83
C VAL A 90 10.17 -6.60 -2.40
N GLU A 91 10.31 -6.60 -3.72
CA GLU A 91 11.24 -7.43 -4.47
C GLU A 91 12.56 -6.68 -4.73
N THR A 92 13.64 -7.44 -4.88
CA THR A 92 14.95 -6.90 -5.26
C THR A 92 15.39 -7.48 -6.60
N PRO A 93 16.00 -6.67 -7.50
CA PRO A 93 16.26 -5.23 -7.37
C PRO A 93 14.96 -4.41 -7.41
N VAL A 94 14.95 -3.26 -6.73
CA VAL A 94 13.77 -2.36 -6.71
C VAL A 94 13.47 -1.80 -8.09
N THR A 95 12.19 -1.72 -8.44
CA THR A 95 11.72 -1.09 -9.67
C THR A 95 11.85 0.44 -9.59
N PRO A 96 11.86 1.17 -10.72
CA PRO A 96 11.74 2.63 -10.72
C PRO A 96 10.54 3.14 -9.92
N TYR A 97 9.40 2.44 -10.03
CA TYR A 97 8.20 2.74 -9.28
C TYR A 97 8.45 2.61 -7.78
N LEU A 98 9.01 1.50 -7.31
CA LEU A 98 9.32 1.30 -5.89
C LEU A 98 10.33 2.31 -5.37
N GLN A 99 11.33 2.68 -6.16
CA GLN A 99 12.28 3.71 -5.76
C GLN A 99 11.55 5.03 -5.46
N TRP A 100 10.70 5.49 -6.38
CA TRP A 100 9.84 6.65 -6.19
C TRP A 100 8.89 6.51 -4.99
N GLU A 101 8.18 5.38 -4.92
CA GLU A 101 7.18 5.13 -3.89
C GLU A 101 7.83 5.15 -2.51
N MET A 102 9.02 4.57 -2.34
CA MET A 102 9.72 4.56 -1.05
C MET A 102 10.11 5.96 -0.57
N HIS A 103 10.41 6.91 -1.46
CA HIS A 103 10.54 8.31 -1.07
C HIS A 103 9.22 8.87 -0.53
N PHE A 104 8.11 8.54 -1.17
CA PHE A 104 6.80 8.97 -0.70
C PHE A 104 6.42 8.31 0.63
N LEU A 105 6.64 7.00 0.78
CA LEU A 105 6.39 6.26 2.02
C LEU A 105 7.26 6.79 3.17
N ALA A 106 8.51 7.18 2.92
CA ALA A 106 9.33 7.84 3.93
C ALA A 106 8.71 9.16 4.44
N ILE A 107 8.14 9.98 3.53
CA ILE A 107 7.42 11.22 3.88
C ILE A 107 6.16 10.90 4.69
N ARG A 108 5.40 9.90 4.26
CA ARG A 108 4.19 9.41 4.92
C ARG A 108 4.46 8.89 6.34
N ALA A 109 5.55 8.15 6.53
CA ALA A 109 5.96 7.68 7.84
C ALA A 109 6.36 8.83 8.76
N ARG A 110 7.12 9.79 8.24
CA ARG A 110 7.44 11.05 8.95
C ARG A 110 6.20 11.84 9.35
N ALA A 111 5.16 11.82 8.51
CA ALA A 111 3.88 12.48 8.77
C ALA A 111 2.99 11.74 9.78
N GLY A 112 3.23 10.46 10.05
CA GLY A 112 2.55 9.72 11.12
C GLY A 112 2.02 8.31 10.75
N GLU A 113 2.13 7.89 9.49
CA GLU A 113 1.78 6.51 9.10
C GLU A 113 2.79 5.50 9.68
N ARG A 114 2.31 4.32 10.08
CA ARG A 114 3.17 3.24 10.58
C ARG A 114 3.50 2.26 9.47
N ILE A 115 4.58 2.52 8.74
CA ILE A 115 4.93 1.76 7.54
C ILE A 115 6.11 0.83 7.81
N ARG A 116 5.95 -0.44 7.43
CA ARG A 116 7.03 -1.41 7.45
C ARG A 116 7.20 -2.11 6.12
N VAL A 117 8.43 -2.50 5.84
CA VAL A 117 8.87 -3.14 4.60
C VAL A 117 9.26 -4.58 4.89
N LEU A 118 8.77 -5.51 4.08
CA LEU A 118 9.11 -6.93 4.17
C LEU A 118 9.59 -7.42 2.79
N PRO A 119 10.71 -8.15 2.73
CA PRO A 119 11.18 -8.74 1.48
C PRO A 119 10.19 -9.81 0.96
N ALA A 120 9.99 -9.87 -0.35
CA ALA A 120 9.05 -10.80 -0.98
C ALA A 120 9.36 -12.27 -0.70
N GLU A 121 10.64 -12.61 -0.46
CA GLU A 121 11.07 -13.95 -0.08
C GLU A 121 10.42 -14.42 1.23
N ALA A 122 10.08 -13.50 2.15
CA ALA A 122 9.46 -13.83 3.43
C ALA A 122 7.98 -14.24 3.31
N VAL A 123 7.34 -13.98 2.16
CA VAL A 123 5.94 -14.35 1.90
C VAL A 123 5.78 -15.45 0.86
N HIS A 124 6.88 -16.00 0.34
CA HIS A 124 6.84 -16.98 -0.76
C HIS A 124 5.94 -18.19 -0.47
N ASP A 125 5.96 -18.71 0.75
CA ASP A 125 5.13 -19.85 1.17
C ASP A 125 3.63 -19.54 1.20
N LEU A 126 3.26 -18.25 1.31
CA LEU A 126 1.89 -17.76 1.28
C LEU A 126 1.39 -17.52 -0.16
N GLU A 127 2.32 -17.38 -1.10
CA GLU A 127 2.05 -17.05 -2.51
C GLU A 127 2.03 -18.28 -3.44
N ALA A 128 1.86 -19.48 -2.87
CA ALA A 128 1.91 -20.73 -3.64
C ALA A 128 0.88 -20.81 -4.78
N GLU A 129 -0.27 -20.15 -4.63
CA GLU A 129 -1.36 -20.14 -5.63
C GLU A 129 -1.38 -18.84 -6.45
N ALA A 130 -1.13 -17.71 -5.80
CA ALA A 130 -1.13 -16.37 -6.39
C ALA A 130 -0.38 -15.41 -5.45
N PRO A 131 0.10 -14.26 -5.95
CA PRO A 131 0.61 -13.19 -5.09
C PRO A 131 -0.40 -12.76 -4.03
N LEU A 132 0.10 -12.26 -2.91
CA LEU A 132 -0.75 -11.66 -1.87
C LEU A 132 -1.61 -10.54 -2.47
N PRO A 133 -2.87 -10.39 -2.03
CA PRO A 133 -3.76 -9.34 -2.51
C PRO A 133 -3.35 -7.95 -2.01
N GLU A 134 -3.79 -6.93 -2.74
CA GLU A 134 -3.74 -5.53 -2.28
C GLU A 134 -4.92 -5.28 -1.34
N LEU A 135 -4.67 -5.02 -0.06
CA LEU A 135 -5.74 -4.95 0.95
C LEU A 135 -5.77 -3.60 1.65
N VAL A 136 -6.99 -3.13 1.95
CA VAL A 136 -7.23 -2.15 3.03
C VAL A 136 -8.27 -2.72 3.98
N ILE A 137 -7.89 -2.92 5.24
CA ILE A 137 -8.72 -3.51 6.29
C ILE A 137 -9.01 -2.43 7.34
N PHE A 138 -10.29 -2.06 7.47
CA PHE A 138 -10.75 -1.09 8.46
C PHE A 138 -11.18 -1.74 9.76
N SER A 139 -11.64 -2.98 9.70
CA SER A 139 -12.06 -3.73 10.88
C SER A 139 -12.07 -5.23 10.57
N ARG A 140 -12.39 -6.05 11.58
CA ARG A 140 -12.62 -7.50 11.39
C ARG A 140 -13.83 -7.83 10.52
N SER A 141 -14.64 -6.84 10.10
CA SER A 141 -15.84 -7.04 9.28
C SER A 141 -15.87 -6.16 8.02
N LEU A 142 -14.80 -5.41 7.74
CA LEU A 142 -14.71 -4.58 6.54
C LEU A 142 -13.28 -4.58 5.98
N CYS A 143 -13.16 -5.17 4.79
CA CYS A 143 -11.93 -5.22 4.01
C CYS A 143 -12.25 -4.85 2.56
N TYR A 144 -11.36 -4.11 1.92
CA TYR A 144 -11.34 -3.91 0.48
C TYR A 144 -10.12 -4.62 -0.08
N GLU A 145 -10.34 -5.52 -1.04
CA GLU A 145 -9.29 -5.94 -1.96
C GLU A 145 -9.24 -4.90 -3.10
N VAL A 146 -8.15 -4.14 -3.19
CA VAL A 146 -7.97 -3.12 -4.23
C VAL A 146 -7.53 -3.81 -5.52
N LEU A 147 -8.18 -3.47 -6.63
CA LEU A 147 -8.01 -4.16 -7.90
C LEU A 147 -7.29 -3.28 -8.90
N TYR A 148 -6.38 -3.89 -9.64
CA TYR A 148 -5.58 -3.24 -10.67
C TYR A 148 -5.65 -4.06 -11.95
N ASP A 149 -5.58 -3.39 -13.10
CA ASP A 149 -5.40 -4.08 -14.36
C ASP A 149 -3.94 -4.53 -14.56
N ARG A 150 -3.66 -5.14 -15.71
CA ARG A 150 -2.33 -5.64 -16.05
C ARG A 150 -1.25 -4.56 -16.19
N THR A 151 -1.64 -3.30 -16.30
CA THR A 151 -0.73 -2.14 -16.35
C THR A 151 -0.50 -1.53 -14.98
N GLY A 152 -1.14 -2.07 -13.93
CA GLY A 152 -1.10 -1.51 -12.59
C GLY A 152 -2.04 -0.30 -12.43
N LEU A 153 -2.96 -0.06 -13.36
CA LEU A 153 -3.96 1.00 -13.23
C LEU A 153 -5.08 0.53 -12.29
N HIS A 154 -5.43 1.37 -11.31
CA HIS A 154 -6.51 1.08 -10.37
C HIS A 154 -7.87 0.95 -11.08
N THR A 155 -8.56 -0.17 -10.87
CA THR A 155 -9.85 -0.51 -11.51
C THR A 155 -11.02 -0.55 -10.53
N GLY A 156 -10.76 -0.29 -9.24
CA GLY A 156 -11.74 -0.28 -8.18
C GLY A 156 -11.35 -1.25 -7.07
N ALA A 157 -12.34 -1.82 -6.40
CA ALA A 157 -12.10 -2.76 -5.32
C ALA A 157 -13.20 -3.82 -5.23
N ARG A 158 -12.91 -4.91 -4.53
CA ARG A 158 -13.91 -5.85 -4.04
C ARG A 158 -14.08 -5.65 -2.53
N ARG A 159 -15.30 -5.29 -2.11
CA ARG A 159 -15.64 -5.17 -0.69
C ARG A 159 -15.97 -6.54 -0.11
N VAL A 160 -15.24 -6.93 0.93
CA VAL A 160 -15.41 -8.17 1.68
C VAL A 160 -15.90 -7.82 3.09
N THR A 161 -16.94 -8.52 3.55
CA THR A 161 -17.55 -8.29 4.87
C THR A 161 -17.70 -9.55 5.72
N ASP A 162 -17.13 -10.68 5.29
CA ASP A 162 -17.17 -11.93 6.04
C ASP A 162 -16.10 -11.95 7.14
N PRO A 163 -16.47 -11.87 8.44
CA PRO A 163 -15.50 -11.83 9.53
C PRO A 163 -14.69 -13.12 9.70
N GLU A 164 -15.22 -14.27 9.26
CA GLU A 164 -14.52 -15.57 9.32
C GLU A 164 -13.37 -15.67 8.33
N VAL A 165 -13.31 -14.73 7.39
CA VAL A 165 -12.25 -14.59 6.40
C VAL A 165 -11.33 -13.41 6.76
N ILE A 166 -11.90 -12.27 7.11
CA ILE A 166 -11.15 -11.04 7.38
C ILE A 166 -10.34 -11.15 8.68
N GLY A 167 -10.94 -11.67 9.76
CA GLY A 167 -10.28 -11.77 11.07
C GLY A 167 -8.97 -12.57 11.05
N PRO A 168 -8.95 -13.80 10.50
CA PRO A 168 -7.73 -14.56 10.33
C PRO A 168 -6.70 -13.88 9.41
N CYS A 169 -7.14 -13.29 8.29
CA CYS A 169 -6.25 -12.57 7.37
C CYS A 169 -5.59 -11.37 8.05
N LEU A 170 -6.34 -10.58 8.81
CA LEU A 170 -5.82 -9.45 9.58
C LEU A 170 -4.80 -9.91 10.64
N SER A 171 -5.05 -11.05 11.28
CA SER A 171 -4.12 -11.62 12.27
C SER A 171 -2.81 -12.07 11.62
N ALA A 172 -2.89 -12.69 10.43
CA ALA A 172 -1.71 -13.06 9.65
C ALA A 172 -0.92 -11.82 9.17
N LEU A 173 -1.61 -10.79 8.66
CA LEU A 173 -1.02 -9.52 8.25
C LEU A 173 -0.29 -8.84 9.43
N ALA A 174 -0.90 -8.81 10.62
CA ALA A 174 -0.25 -8.30 11.82
C ALA A 174 1.02 -9.09 12.19
N GLY A 175 1.00 -10.42 12.03
CA GLY A 175 2.18 -11.26 12.25
C GLY A 175 3.32 -10.99 11.25
N LEU A 176 3.01 -10.76 9.98
CA LEU A 176 4.00 -10.35 8.96
C LEU A 176 4.55 -8.95 9.26
N TYR A 177 3.69 -8.03 9.67
CA TYR A 177 4.07 -6.68 10.04
C TYR A 177 5.10 -6.65 11.18
N GLU A 178 4.98 -7.54 12.17
CA GLU A 178 5.95 -7.61 13.27
C GLU A 178 7.34 -8.14 12.86
N GLN A 179 7.43 -8.85 11.74
CA GLN A 179 8.70 -9.35 11.18
C GLN A 179 9.39 -8.34 10.26
N ALA A 180 8.63 -7.34 9.79
CA ALA A 180 9.06 -6.34 8.82
C ALA A 180 9.91 -5.24 9.50
N GLU A 181 10.79 -4.61 8.72
CA GLU A 181 11.60 -3.48 9.19
C GLU A 181 10.88 -2.14 8.97
N ASP A 182 11.29 -1.09 9.69
CA ASP A 182 10.74 0.25 9.51
C ASP A 182 11.13 0.85 8.15
N VAL A 183 10.20 1.54 7.49
CA VAL A 183 10.43 2.11 6.15
C VAL A 183 11.55 3.15 6.12
N ALA A 184 11.78 3.91 7.20
CA ALA A 184 12.84 4.90 7.23
C ALA A 184 14.23 4.22 7.24
N GLY A 185 14.34 3.07 7.90
CA GLY A 185 15.54 2.23 7.88
C GLY A 185 15.80 1.64 6.50
N TYR A 186 14.77 1.07 5.87
CA TYR A 186 14.85 0.55 4.50
C TYR A 186 15.21 1.66 3.50
N HIS A 187 14.53 2.81 3.57
CA HIS A 187 14.76 3.96 2.69
C HIS A 187 16.21 4.45 2.76
N ALA A 188 16.74 4.67 3.97
CA ALA A 188 18.09 5.17 4.15
C ALA A 188 19.16 4.21 3.62
N ARG A 189 18.92 2.88 3.72
CA ARG A 189 19.87 1.84 3.33
C ARG A 189 19.81 1.50 1.83
N GLU A 190 18.61 1.28 1.31
CA GLU A 190 18.41 0.69 -0.02
C GLU A 190 18.02 1.73 -1.08
N ILE A 191 17.40 2.85 -0.70
CA ILE A 191 16.77 3.79 -1.65
C ILE A 191 17.55 5.08 -1.78
N ALA A 192 17.86 5.74 -0.67
CA ALA A 192 18.58 7.01 -0.65
C ALA A 192 19.94 7.00 -1.39
N PRO A 193 20.72 5.89 -1.40
CA PRO A 193 21.97 5.83 -2.15
C PRO A 193 21.81 5.65 -3.67
N LEU A 194 20.61 5.29 -4.15
CA LEU A 194 20.39 5.02 -5.57
C LEU A 194 20.41 6.32 -6.37
N PRO A 195 21.00 6.33 -7.59
CA PRO A 195 20.81 7.43 -8.51
C PRO A 195 19.33 7.52 -8.92
N PRO A 196 18.87 8.66 -9.47
CA PRO A 196 17.55 8.75 -10.09
C PRO A 196 17.30 7.55 -11.03
N PRO A 197 16.09 6.96 -11.00
CA PRO A 197 15.79 5.85 -11.88
C PRO A 197 15.96 6.31 -13.32
N ARG A 198 16.56 5.45 -14.15
CA ARG A 198 16.56 5.70 -15.60
C ARG A 198 15.14 5.47 -16.08
N SER A 199 14.59 6.42 -16.85
CA SER A 199 13.33 6.22 -17.55
C SER A 199 13.39 4.87 -18.29
N PRO A 200 12.31 4.06 -18.24
CA PRO A 200 12.26 2.78 -18.94
C PRO A 200 12.48 2.93 -20.45
#